data_AF-H5WPB4-F1
#
_entry.id   AF-H5WPB4-F1
#
_cell.length_a   1.000
_cell.length_b   1.000
_cell.length_c   1.000
_cell.angle_alpha   90.00
_cell.angle_beta   90.00
_cell.angle_gamma   90.00
#
_symmetry.space_group_name_H-M   'P 1'
#
loop_
_entity.id
_entity.type
_entity.pdbx_description
1 polymer ?
#
loop_
_entity_poly.entity_id
_entity_poly.type
_entity_poly.pdbx_seq_one_letter_code
_entity_poly.pdbx_strand_id
1 'polypeptide(L)'
;MTILATAADPLVARPRAERPAYATGMLLDAQDFSDEQTYHRGRLARALAFAAGGGTLAGLQVSHQPQTATQAEEVLVAPGLAVDRLGRLVELPRPACRGLVDWYADLLAQEGGDILGESAYDNLAVFLSPRLLNPPAPATPPVLPARAVIADVFLRFAQCAVGLTPSFASGPFDALNAVSISRIRDAYELLLVPRPGLSGRQLGLPVLSATDSVLASATSTADERRNALQDAVFGAYPPNGTGSGGNAPLQPAAEHPADFDTSAIFLARVLIPVDAANPPVRTAEAPLVDNYARRFLPALALLAHAATR
;
A
#
# COMPACT_ATOMS: atom_id res chain seq x y z
N MET A 1 -15.88 2.70 14.21
CA MET A 1 -14.44 2.57 14.53
C MET A 1 -13.78 3.80 13.95
N THR A 2 -13.21 4.67 14.78
CA THR A 2 -12.64 5.94 14.29
C THR A 2 -11.18 5.70 13.96
N ILE A 3 -10.84 5.84 12.68
CA ILE A 3 -9.45 5.83 12.21
C ILE A 3 -8.80 7.12 12.73
N LEU A 4 -7.66 6.98 13.40
CA LEU A 4 -6.81 8.10 13.80
C LEU A 4 -6.07 8.65 12.56
N ALA A 5 -5.80 9.95 12.57
CA ALA A 5 -5.05 10.58 11.48
C ALA A 5 -3.67 9.93 11.29
N THR A 6 -3.20 9.83 10.04
CA THR A 6 -1.92 9.19 9.71
C THR A 6 -0.73 9.81 10.46
N ALA A 7 -0.77 11.12 10.73
CA ALA A 7 0.25 11.84 11.49
C ALA A 7 0.35 11.42 12.98
N ALA A 8 -0.60 10.63 13.49
CA ALA A 8 -0.56 10.12 14.85
C ALA A 8 0.45 8.97 15.05
N ASP A 9 0.87 8.29 13.97
CA ASP A 9 1.85 7.21 14.10
C ASP A 9 3.30 7.78 14.10
N PRO A 10 4.07 7.61 15.19
CA PRO A 10 5.42 8.16 15.30
C PRO A 10 6.39 7.63 14.24
N LEU A 11 6.11 6.48 13.61
CA LEU A 11 6.95 5.92 12.56
C LEU A 11 6.96 6.74 11.27
N VAL A 12 5.96 7.61 11.04
CA VAL A 12 5.94 8.54 9.90
C VAL A 12 7.13 9.51 9.95
N ALA A 13 7.52 9.94 11.16
CA ALA A 13 8.67 10.81 11.37
C ALA A 13 10.02 10.08 11.24
N ARG A 14 10.02 8.75 11.16
CA ARG A 14 11.22 7.89 11.08
C ARG A 14 12.26 8.24 12.15
N PRO A 15 11.88 8.22 13.44
CA PRO A 15 12.73 8.68 14.53
C PRO A 15 14.03 7.89 14.62
N ARG A 16 15.01 8.47 15.30
CA ARG A 16 16.24 7.76 15.66
C ARG A 16 15.91 6.58 16.55
N ALA A 17 16.74 5.54 16.50
CA ALA A 17 16.60 4.38 17.35
C ALA A 17 17.15 4.69 18.76
N GLU A 18 16.48 5.61 19.45
CA GLU A 18 16.75 6.00 20.82
C GLU A 18 15.78 5.25 21.74
N ARG A 19 16.28 4.78 22.88
CA ARG A 19 15.49 4.04 23.87
C ARG A 19 15.65 4.68 25.25
N PRO A 20 14.62 4.67 26.11
CA PRO A 20 14.78 5.08 27.49
C PRO A 20 15.92 4.33 28.19
N ALA A 21 16.69 5.04 29.01
CA ALA A 21 17.76 4.48 29.82
C ALA A 21 17.31 4.43 31.28
N TYR A 22 16.64 3.34 31.66
CA TYR A 22 16.08 3.20 33.00
C TYR A 22 17.15 3.08 34.09
N ALA A 23 16.93 3.78 35.20
CA ALA A 23 17.77 3.73 36.40
C ALA A 23 16.90 3.64 37.66
N THR A 24 17.43 3.02 38.72
CA THR A 24 16.74 2.93 40.01
C THR A 24 16.45 4.33 40.56
N GLY A 25 15.20 4.55 40.96
CA GLY A 25 14.74 5.85 41.48
C GLY A 25 14.30 6.86 40.41
N MET A 26 14.37 6.51 39.13
CA MET A 26 13.80 7.33 38.05
C MET A 26 12.27 7.31 38.11
N LEU A 27 11.64 8.48 37.99
CA LEU A 27 10.20 8.61 37.82
C LEU A 27 9.86 8.31 36.36
N LEU A 28 8.82 7.52 36.14
CA LEU A 28 8.35 7.14 34.81
C LEU A 28 6.99 7.77 34.53
N ASP A 29 6.76 8.17 33.30
CA ASP A 29 5.46 8.61 32.81
C ASP A 29 5.04 7.89 31.52
N ALA A 30 3.90 8.29 30.95
CA ALA A 30 3.37 7.68 29.74
C ALA A 30 4.26 7.88 28.50
N GLN A 31 5.10 8.93 28.49
CA GLN A 31 6.00 9.22 27.38
C GLN A 31 7.12 8.18 27.34
N ASP A 32 7.69 7.78 28.48
CA ASP A 32 8.75 6.75 28.53
C ASP A 32 8.28 5.44 27.87
N PHE A 33 7.07 4.99 28.17
CA PHE A 33 6.49 3.79 27.57
C PHE A 33 6.12 3.98 26.09
N SER A 34 5.77 5.19 25.69
CA SER A 34 5.48 5.52 24.29
C SER A 34 6.75 5.54 23.44
N ASP A 35 7.84 6.05 24.00
CA ASP A 35 9.18 6.07 23.40
C ASP A 35 9.75 4.65 23.29
N GLU A 36 9.60 3.82 24.33
CA GLU A 36 9.99 2.40 24.30
C GLU A 36 9.20 1.61 23.24
N GLN A 37 7.88 1.80 23.16
CA GLN A 37 7.06 1.19 22.10
C GLN A 37 7.50 1.63 20.70
N THR A 38 7.74 2.94 20.54
CA THR A 38 8.21 3.52 19.27
C THR A 38 9.58 2.95 18.88
N TYR A 39 10.49 2.80 19.83
CA TYR A 39 11.79 2.16 19.61
C TYR A 39 11.62 0.74 19.09
N HIS A 40 10.85 -0.12 19.78
CA HIS A 40 10.66 -1.51 19.36
C HIS A 40 9.95 -1.64 18.01
N ARG A 41 8.85 -0.89 17.80
CA ARG A 41 8.14 -0.82 16.52
C ARG A 41 9.06 -0.34 15.41
N GLY A 42 9.88 0.69 15.67
CA GLY A 42 10.84 1.24 14.71
C GLY A 42 11.97 0.28 14.37
N ARG A 43 12.47 -0.50 15.34
CA ARG A 43 13.49 -1.55 15.09
C ARG A 43 12.94 -2.67 14.22
N LEU A 44 11.72 -3.14 14.49
CA LEU A 44 11.07 -4.15 13.67
C LEU A 44 10.77 -3.62 12.27
N ALA A 45 10.19 -2.44 12.18
CA ALA A 45 9.84 -1.82 10.90
C ALA A 45 11.09 -1.63 10.03
N ARG A 46 12.20 -1.14 10.61
CA ARG A 46 13.48 -1.05 9.89
C ARG A 46 13.97 -2.40 9.40
N ALA A 47 13.90 -3.45 10.23
CA ALA A 47 14.31 -4.79 9.81
C ALA A 47 13.47 -5.29 8.64
N LEU A 48 12.14 -5.12 8.68
CA LEU A 48 11.23 -5.51 7.60
C LEU A 48 11.46 -4.68 6.33
N ALA A 49 11.64 -3.37 6.46
CA ALA A 49 11.90 -2.48 5.32
C ALA A 49 13.20 -2.83 4.59
N PHE A 50 14.27 -3.20 5.30
CA PHE A 50 15.53 -3.61 4.67
C PHE A 50 15.51 -5.05 4.15
N ALA A 51 14.82 -5.95 4.85
CA ALA A 51 14.83 -7.36 4.48
C ALA A 51 13.82 -7.68 3.36
N ALA A 52 12.64 -7.07 3.41
CA ALA A 52 11.54 -7.36 2.50
C ALA A 52 11.21 -6.17 1.59
N GLY A 53 11.45 -4.94 2.02
CA GLY A 53 10.95 -3.75 1.33
C GLY A 53 9.44 -3.54 1.56
N GLY A 54 8.82 -2.69 0.74
CA GLY A 54 7.38 -2.45 0.76
C GLY A 54 6.64 -3.23 -0.33
N GLY A 55 5.53 -3.90 0.02
CA GLY A 55 4.74 -4.72 -0.89
C GLY A 55 3.91 -5.80 -0.19
N THR A 56 3.33 -6.70 -0.98
CA THR A 56 2.53 -7.82 -0.48
C THR A 56 3.43 -8.96 0.00
N LEU A 57 3.23 -9.39 1.24
CA LEU A 57 3.97 -10.49 1.88
C LEU A 57 3.21 -11.81 1.73
N ALA A 58 1.89 -11.80 1.94
CA ALA A 58 1.02 -12.97 1.75
C ALA A 58 -0.42 -12.56 1.41
N GLY A 59 -1.10 -13.30 0.53
CA GLY A 59 -2.52 -13.10 0.23
C GLY A 59 -2.84 -11.79 -0.49
N LEU A 60 -3.86 -11.07 -0.01
CA LEU A 60 -4.32 -9.77 -0.54
C LEU A 60 -4.71 -9.80 -2.02
N GLN A 61 -5.17 -10.93 -2.52
CA GLN A 61 -5.66 -11.00 -3.90
C GLN A 61 -6.91 -10.14 -4.04
N VAL A 62 -6.92 -9.28 -5.05
CA VAL A 62 -8.05 -8.43 -5.40
C VAL A 62 -8.89 -9.15 -6.47
N SER A 63 -10.21 -9.17 -6.30
CA SER A 63 -11.16 -9.73 -7.26
C SER A 63 -12.37 -8.82 -7.41
N HIS A 64 -13.02 -8.91 -8.57
CA HIS A 64 -14.36 -8.37 -8.75
C HIS A 64 -15.39 -9.37 -8.24
N GLN A 65 -16.35 -8.89 -7.44
CA GLN A 65 -17.51 -9.63 -7.00
C GLN A 65 -18.75 -9.03 -7.70
N PRO A 66 -19.42 -9.77 -8.59
CA PRO A 66 -20.58 -9.25 -9.31
C PRO A 66 -21.77 -9.04 -8.38
N GLN A 67 -22.66 -8.12 -8.76
CA GLN A 67 -23.93 -7.93 -8.07
C GLN A 67 -24.77 -9.21 -8.14
N THR A 68 -25.41 -9.55 -7.02
CA THR A 68 -26.42 -10.61 -6.93
C THR A 68 -27.71 -10.05 -6.32
N ALA A 69 -28.73 -10.88 -6.12
CA ALA A 69 -29.98 -10.45 -5.48
C ALA A 69 -29.80 -9.95 -4.04
N THR A 70 -28.70 -10.33 -3.38
CA THR A 70 -28.46 -10.04 -1.95
C THR A 70 -27.15 -9.31 -1.68
N GLN A 71 -26.32 -9.07 -2.71
CA GLN A 71 -25.01 -8.45 -2.58
C GLN A 71 -24.82 -7.40 -3.67
N ALA A 72 -24.33 -6.23 -3.29
CA ALA A 72 -23.93 -5.19 -4.22
C ALA A 72 -22.68 -5.61 -5.01
N GLU A 73 -22.41 -4.93 -6.13
CA GLU A 73 -21.18 -5.11 -6.88
C GLU A 73 -19.98 -4.50 -6.14
N GLU A 74 -18.91 -5.27 -5.96
CA GLU A 74 -17.79 -4.89 -5.09
C GLU A 74 -16.42 -5.24 -5.70
N VAL A 75 -15.42 -4.42 -5.35
CA VAL A 75 -14.01 -4.82 -5.42
C VAL A 75 -13.66 -5.44 -4.08
N LEU A 76 -13.34 -6.73 -4.09
CA LEU A 76 -13.04 -7.54 -2.92
C LEU A 76 -11.52 -7.73 -2.80
N VAL A 77 -10.97 -7.55 -1.61
CA VAL A 77 -9.59 -7.91 -1.27
C VAL A 77 -9.61 -9.06 -0.28
N ALA A 78 -9.01 -10.19 -0.67
CA ALA A 78 -8.87 -11.36 0.19
C ALA A 78 -7.96 -11.08 1.40
N PRO A 79 -8.08 -11.84 2.50
CA PRO A 79 -7.20 -11.70 3.65
C PRO A 79 -5.72 -11.81 3.29
N GLY A 80 -4.88 -11.17 4.09
CA GLY A 80 -3.44 -11.23 3.88
C GLY A 80 -2.65 -10.21 4.68
N LEU A 81 -1.36 -10.14 4.36
CA LEU A 81 -0.37 -9.35 5.06
C LEU A 81 0.50 -8.62 4.05
N ALA A 82 0.74 -7.33 4.31
CA ALA A 82 1.67 -6.52 3.57
C ALA A 82 2.64 -5.80 4.50
N VAL A 83 3.76 -5.34 3.93
CA VAL A 83 4.70 -4.43 4.58
C VAL A 83 4.65 -3.12 3.82
N ASP A 84 4.46 -2.03 4.52
CA ASP A 84 4.46 -0.71 3.91
C ASP A 84 5.89 -0.17 3.71
N ARG A 85 6.03 1.00 3.08
CA ARG A 85 7.36 1.59 2.82
C ARG A 85 8.07 2.12 4.08
N LEU A 86 7.38 2.22 5.20
CA LEU A 86 7.97 2.50 6.51
C LEU A 86 8.39 1.21 7.24
N GLY A 87 8.01 0.04 6.72
CA GLY A 87 8.25 -1.27 7.31
C GLY A 87 7.15 -1.74 8.27
N ARG A 88 6.02 -1.03 8.34
CA ARG A 88 4.87 -1.42 9.18
C ARG A 88 4.16 -2.60 8.55
N LEU A 89 3.70 -3.52 9.39
CA LEU A 89 2.83 -4.60 8.97
C LEU A 89 1.40 -4.06 8.82
N VAL A 90 0.77 -4.36 7.67
CA VAL A 90 -0.63 -4.06 7.40
C VAL A 90 -1.35 -5.39 7.21
N GLU A 91 -2.08 -5.81 8.24
CA GLU A 91 -2.82 -7.06 8.24
C GLU A 91 -4.28 -6.81 7.86
N LEU A 92 -4.74 -7.58 6.88
CA LEU A 92 -6.14 -7.69 6.52
C LEU A 92 -6.65 -9.06 7.00
N PRO A 93 -7.21 -9.17 8.21
CA PRO A 93 -7.54 -10.46 8.81
C PRO A 93 -8.79 -11.13 8.21
N ARG A 94 -9.62 -10.38 7.48
CA ARG A 94 -10.85 -10.84 6.83
C ARG A 94 -10.97 -10.14 5.47
N PRO A 95 -11.76 -10.68 4.52
CA PRO A 95 -11.97 -9.99 3.26
C PRO A 95 -12.51 -8.58 3.50
N ALA A 96 -12.01 -7.61 2.74
CA ALA A 96 -12.52 -6.24 2.73
C ALA A 96 -13.07 -5.90 1.36
N CYS A 97 -14.17 -5.15 1.34
CA CYS A 97 -14.87 -4.79 0.12
C CYS A 97 -14.91 -3.28 -0.06
N ARG A 98 -14.89 -2.84 -1.32
CA ARG A 98 -15.30 -1.48 -1.71
C ARG A 98 -16.44 -1.60 -2.72
N GLY A 99 -17.61 -1.06 -2.36
CA GLY A 99 -18.77 -0.99 -3.25
C GLY A 99 -18.46 -0.17 -4.49
N LEU A 100 -18.58 -0.79 -5.67
CA LEU A 100 -18.14 -0.18 -6.93
C LEU A 100 -19.15 0.84 -7.46
N VAL A 101 -20.44 0.52 -7.34
CA VAL A 101 -21.53 1.38 -7.82
C VAL A 101 -21.54 2.70 -7.07
N ASP A 102 -21.55 2.64 -5.74
CA ASP A 102 -21.57 3.84 -4.88
C ASP A 102 -20.30 4.68 -5.08
N TRP A 103 -19.13 4.04 -5.13
CA TRP A 103 -17.88 4.74 -5.42
C TRP A 103 -17.90 5.48 -6.76
N TYR A 104 -18.46 4.88 -7.81
CA TYR A 104 -18.55 5.52 -9.11
C TYR A 104 -19.55 6.69 -9.10
N ALA A 105 -20.70 6.50 -8.45
CA ALA A 105 -21.71 7.54 -8.30
C ALA A 105 -21.18 8.74 -7.49
N ASP A 106 -20.41 8.50 -6.43
CA ASP A 106 -19.74 9.53 -5.64
C ASP A 106 -18.77 10.36 -6.52
N LEU A 107 -17.95 9.70 -7.34
CA LEU A 107 -17.03 10.38 -8.25
C LEU A 107 -17.75 11.15 -9.36
N LEU A 108 -18.88 10.63 -9.85
CA LEU A 108 -19.69 11.32 -10.84
C LEU A 108 -20.34 12.59 -10.26
N ALA A 109 -20.74 12.56 -9.00
CA ALA A 109 -21.31 13.70 -8.30
C ALA A 109 -20.25 14.77 -7.94
N GLN A 110 -18.98 14.37 -7.80
CA GLN A 110 -17.86 15.26 -7.52
C GLN A 110 -17.42 15.97 -8.80
N GLU A 111 -17.42 17.31 -8.77
CA GLU A 111 -16.91 18.16 -9.87
C GLU A 111 -17.47 17.75 -11.25
N GLY A 112 -18.74 17.31 -11.31
CA GLY A 112 -19.40 16.91 -12.55
C GLY A 112 -18.86 15.63 -13.20
N GLY A 113 -18.00 14.87 -12.50
CA GLY A 113 -17.39 13.64 -13.03
C GLY A 113 -16.14 13.87 -13.87
N ASP A 114 -15.54 15.07 -13.84
CA ASP A 114 -14.32 15.39 -14.60
C ASP A 114 -13.20 14.37 -14.34
N ILE A 115 -13.01 13.96 -13.08
CA ILE A 115 -12.03 12.94 -12.68
C ILE A 115 -12.24 11.58 -13.37
N LEU A 116 -13.50 11.22 -13.66
CA LEU A 116 -13.82 9.99 -14.39
C LEU A 116 -13.44 10.12 -15.86
N GLY A 117 -13.67 11.29 -16.46
CA GLY A 117 -13.24 11.60 -17.82
C GLY A 117 -11.72 11.55 -17.97
N GLU A 118 -10.98 12.17 -17.05
CA GLU A 118 -9.51 12.17 -17.03
C GLU A 118 -8.90 10.79 -16.73
N SER A 119 -9.67 9.91 -16.11
CA SER A 119 -9.27 8.54 -15.77
C SER A 119 -9.76 7.51 -16.79
N ALA A 120 -10.43 7.92 -17.87
CA ALA A 120 -10.93 7.04 -18.92
C ALA A 120 -9.95 6.96 -20.10
N TYR A 121 -9.60 5.74 -20.50
CA TYR A 121 -8.60 5.49 -21.54
C TYR A 121 -9.07 4.44 -22.54
N ASP A 122 -8.62 4.57 -23.79
CA ASP A 122 -8.91 3.62 -24.87
C ASP A 122 -7.73 2.64 -25.11
N ASN A 123 -6.48 3.08 -24.86
CA ASN A 123 -5.30 2.22 -24.99
C ASN A 123 -4.92 1.59 -23.64
N LEU A 124 -5.57 0.48 -23.29
CA LEU A 124 -5.50 -0.10 -21.95
C LEU A 124 -4.28 -0.99 -21.71
N ALA A 125 -3.82 -1.73 -22.72
CA ALA A 125 -2.77 -2.75 -22.57
C ALA A 125 -1.45 -2.18 -22.00
N VAL A 126 -1.10 -0.93 -22.34
CA VAL A 126 0.11 -0.27 -21.84
C VAL A 126 0.10 -0.04 -20.32
N PHE A 127 -1.08 -0.01 -19.70
CA PHE A 127 -1.26 0.23 -18.28
C PHE A 127 -1.37 -1.05 -17.44
N LEU A 128 -1.21 -2.22 -18.05
CA LEU A 128 -1.37 -3.53 -17.42
C LEU A 128 -0.04 -4.28 -17.33
N SER A 129 0.03 -5.21 -16.39
CA SER A 129 1.18 -6.08 -16.19
C SER A 129 1.35 -7.07 -17.36
N PRO A 130 2.60 -7.40 -17.72
CA PRO A 130 2.86 -8.43 -18.73
C PRO A 130 2.28 -9.80 -18.38
N ARG A 131 2.15 -10.11 -17.08
CA ARG A 131 1.61 -11.39 -16.59
C ARG A 131 0.10 -11.51 -16.78
N LEU A 132 -0.65 -10.41 -16.66
CA LEU A 132 -2.08 -10.42 -16.99
C LEU A 132 -2.31 -10.59 -18.50
N LEU A 133 -1.49 -9.90 -19.30
CA LEU A 133 -1.58 -9.96 -20.77
C LEU A 133 -1.09 -11.28 -21.35
N ASN A 134 -0.11 -11.92 -20.70
CA ASN A 134 0.48 -13.20 -21.11
C ASN A 134 0.46 -14.19 -19.94
N PRO A 135 -0.71 -14.67 -19.52
CA PRO A 135 -0.82 -15.57 -18.39
C PRO A 135 -0.24 -16.95 -18.75
N PRO A 136 0.37 -17.66 -17.79
CA PRO A 136 0.84 -19.02 -18.03
C PRO A 136 -0.34 -19.97 -18.27
N ALA A 137 -0.11 -20.99 -19.11
CA ALA A 137 -1.11 -22.03 -19.37
C ALA A 137 -1.57 -22.71 -18.06
N PRO A 138 -2.87 -23.06 -17.92
CA PRO A 138 -3.91 -23.07 -18.95
C PRO A 138 -4.72 -21.76 -19.06
N ALA A 139 -4.36 -20.71 -18.32
CA ALA A 139 -5.10 -19.46 -18.36
C ALA A 139 -4.95 -18.77 -19.73
N THR A 140 -6.04 -18.15 -20.21
CA THR A 140 -6.06 -17.41 -21.48
C THR A 140 -6.01 -15.90 -21.18
N PRO A 141 -5.34 -15.09 -22.02
CA PRO A 141 -5.38 -13.63 -21.90
C PRO A 141 -6.83 -13.11 -21.83
N PRO A 142 -7.13 -12.13 -20.96
CA PRO A 142 -8.46 -11.53 -20.90
C PRO A 142 -8.73 -10.68 -22.14
N VAL A 143 -10.01 -10.58 -22.52
CA VAL A 143 -10.45 -9.57 -23.50
C VAL A 143 -10.46 -8.21 -22.80
N LEU A 144 -9.76 -7.24 -23.36
CA LEU A 144 -9.77 -5.87 -22.84
C LEU A 144 -11.00 -5.13 -23.35
N PRO A 145 -11.69 -4.33 -22.50
CA PRO A 145 -12.76 -3.46 -22.98
C PRO A 145 -12.20 -2.41 -23.94
N ALA A 146 -13.04 -1.88 -24.82
CA ALA A 146 -12.60 -0.85 -25.77
C ALA A 146 -12.18 0.45 -25.07
N ARG A 147 -12.81 0.75 -23.92
CA ARG A 147 -12.56 1.92 -23.08
C ARG A 147 -12.84 1.57 -21.62
N ALA A 148 -12.02 2.06 -20.71
CA ALA A 148 -12.22 1.85 -19.28
C ALA A 148 -11.74 3.03 -18.44
N VAL A 149 -12.44 3.30 -17.34
CA VAL A 149 -11.91 4.08 -16.23
C VAL A 149 -10.89 3.23 -15.48
N ILE A 150 -9.68 3.75 -15.32
CA ILE A 150 -8.60 3.09 -14.56
C ILE A 150 -8.63 3.59 -13.11
N ALA A 151 -8.68 2.65 -12.18
CA ALA A 151 -8.56 2.91 -10.76
C ALA A 151 -7.58 1.93 -10.11
N ASP A 152 -6.85 2.39 -9.10
CA ASP A 152 -5.88 1.59 -8.37
C ASP A 152 -6.39 1.28 -6.96
N VAL A 153 -6.20 0.05 -6.52
CA VAL A 153 -6.52 -0.42 -5.16
C VAL A 153 -5.30 -0.25 -4.28
N PHE A 154 -5.45 0.54 -3.21
CA PHE A 154 -4.43 0.74 -2.20
C PHE A 154 -4.87 0.20 -0.85
N LEU A 155 -3.92 -0.33 -0.10
CA LEU A 155 -4.06 -0.68 1.31
C LEU A 155 -3.09 0.17 2.12
N ARG A 156 -3.59 0.93 3.09
CA ARG A 156 -2.73 1.70 4.00
C ARG A 156 -2.88 1.25 5.44
N PHE A 157 -1.80 1.41 6.21
CA PHE A 157 -1.84 1.25 7.65
C PHE A 157 -2.71 2.35 8.28
N ALA A 158 -3.56 1.96 9.23
CA ALA A 158 -4.36 2.86 10.03
C ALA A 158 -4.22 2.50 11.51
N GLN A 159 -4.41 3.46 12.39
CA GLN A 159 -4.53 3.19 13.82
C GLN A 159 -5.96 3.45 14.25
N CYS A 160 -6.53 2.56 15.05
CA CYS A 160 -7.88 2.71 15.55
C CYS A 160 -7.87 2.69 17.08
N ALA A 161 -8.45 3.74 17.68
CA ALA A 161 -8.70 3.77 19.11
C ALA A 161 -9.71 2.68 19.50
N VAL A 162 -9.40 1.93 20.55
CA VAL A 162 -10.25 0.86 21.08
C VAL A 162 -10.44 1.06 22.56
N GLY A 163 -11.70 1.24 22.96
CA GLY A 163 -12.10 1.40 24.34
C GLY A 163 -11.67 2.72 24.96
N LEU A 164 -12.30 3.04 26.09
CA LEU A 164 -11.95 4.16 26.94
C LEU A 164 -11.64 3.62 28.34
N THR A 165 -10.70 4.25 29.02
CA THR A 165 -10.39 3.95 30.42
C THR A 165 -10.41 5.25 31.21
N PRO A 166 -10.84 5.25 32.48
CA PRO A 166 -10.73 6.43 33.32
C PRO A 166 -9.29 6.91 33.37
N SER A 167 -9.09 8.22 33.19
CA SER A 167 -7.81 8.88 33.31
C SER A 167 -7.96 10.16 34.11
N PHE A 168 -6.89 10.59 34.77
CA PHE A 168 -6.85 11.97 35.26
C PHE A 168 -6.95 12.91 34.06
N ALA A 169 -7.71 13.99 34.21
CA ALA A 169 -7.81 15.00 33.18
C ALA A 169 -6.41 15.59 32.93
N SER A 170 -5.97 15.57 31.68
CA SER A 170 -4.76 16.27 31.24
C SER A 170 -5.15 17.59 30.60
N GLY A 171 -4.52 18.69 31.03
CA GLY A 171 -4.82 20.04 30.53
C GLY A 171 -5.09 21.07 31.64
N PRO A 172 -5.65 22.24 31.30
CA PRO A 172 -6.03 23.26 32.29
C PRO A 172 -7.02 22.71 33.33
N PHE A 173 -7.11 23.37 34.49
CA PHE A 173 -7.85 22.91 35.69
C PHE A 173 -9.33 22.57 35.47
N ASP A 174 -9.91 22.97 34.33
CA ASP A 174 -11.31 22.74 33.91
C ASP A 174 -11.48 21.60 32.89
N ALA A 175 -10.43 20.84 32.57
CA ALA A 175 -10.53 19.71 31.66
C ALA A 175 -11.49 18.63 32.22
N LEU A 176 -12.66 18.47 31.57
CA LEU A 176 -13.71 17.50 31.95
C LEU A 176 -13.48 16.09 31.36
N ASN A 177 -12.34 15.86 30.71
CA ASN A 177 -12.03 14.63 30.00
C ASN A 177 -11.48 13.61 31.00
N ALA A 178 -12.36 12.95 31.76
CA ALA A 178 -11.99 11.94 32.75
C ALA A 178 -11.69 10.55 32.14
N VAL A 179 -11.51 10.46 30.82
CA VAL A 179 -11.26 9.21 30.11
C VAL A 179 -10.24 9.39 29.00
N SER A 180 -9.40 8.38 28.80
CA SER A 180 -8.43 8.28 27.71
C SER A 180 -8.64 7.02 26.88
N ILE A 181 -8.06 6.99 25.68
CA ILE A 181 -8.02 5.80 24.84
C ILE A 181 -7.31 4.68 25.62
N SER A 182 -7.93 3.51 25.72
CA SER A 182 -7.33 2.42 26.48
C SER A 182 -6.36 1.58 25.65
N ARG A 183 -6.62 1.43 24.34
CA ARG A 183 -5.77 0.68 23.41
C ARG A 183 -5.76 1.32 22.04
N ILE A 184 -4.62 1.24 21.36
CA ILE A 184 -4.51 1.49 19.93
C ILE A 184 -4.40 0.14 19.23
N ARG A 185 -5.27 -0.09 18.25
CA ARG A 185 -5.23 -1.28 17.39
C ARG A 185 -4.64 -0.90 16.04
N ASP A 186 -3.65 -1.66 15.61
CA ASP A 186 -3.16 -1.64 14.24
C ASP A 186 -4.29 -2.12 13.32
N ALA A 187 -4.65 -1.28 12.37
CA ALA A 187 -5.77 -1.45 11.46
C ALA A 187 -5.32 -1.13 10.03
N TYR A 188 -6.28 -1.14 9.12
CA TYR A 188 -6.04 -0.83 7.72
C TYR A 188 -7.15 0.08 7.20
N GLU A 189 -6.87 0.69 6.06
CA GLU A 189 -7.87 1.32 5.22
C GLU A 189 -7.67 0.88 3.77
N LEU A 190 -8.78 0.50 3.14
CA LEU A 190 -8.86 0.10 1.74
C LEU A 190 -9.34 1.28 0.91
N LEU A 191 -8.57 1.64 -0.11
CA LEU A 191 -8.82 2.79 -0.97
C LEU A 191 -8.92 2.32 -2.42
N LEU A 192 -9.95 2.77 -3.14
CA LEU A 192 -10.04 2.65 -4.60
C LEU A 192 -9.88 4.06 -5.17
N VAL A 193 -8.82 4.28 -5.93
CA VAL A 193 -8.37 5.63 -6.31
C VAL A 193 -8.39 5.76 -7.84
N PRO A 194 -9.15 6.70 -8.43
CA PRO A 194 -9.13 6.92 -9.87
C PRO A 194 -7.76 7.42 -10.33
N ARG A 195 -7.37 7.10 -11.57
CA ARG A 195 -6.04 7.42 -12.11
C ARG A 195 -6.12 8.40 -13.26
N PRO A 196 -6.18 9.72 -13.00
CA PRO A 196 -6.07 10.72 -14.03
C PRO A 196 -4.62 10.85 -14.54
N GLY A 197 -4.46 11.30 -15.78
CA GLY A 197 -3.17 11.72 -16.33
C GLY A 197 -2.15 10.60 -16.61
N LEU A 198 -2.59 9.35 -16.73
CA LEU A 198 -1.72 8.25 -17.18
C LEU A 198 -1.33 8.45 -18.64
N SER A 199 -0.08 8.12 -18.96
CA SER A 199 0.47 8.23 -20.31
C SER A 199 1.54 7.18 -20.55
N GLY A 200 1.99 6.98 -21.79
CA GLY A 200 3.06 6.03 -22.10
C GLY A 200 4.39 6.29 -21.36
N ARG A 201 4.58 7.49 -20.77
CA ARG A 201 5.74 7.82 -19.92
C ARG A 201 5.44 7.72 -18.42
N GLN A 202 4.17 7.76 -18.04
CA GLN A 202 3.70 7.73 -16.66
C GLN A 202 2.62 6.66 -16.53
N LEU A 203 3.06 5.43 -16.29
CA LEU A 203 2.17 4.27 -16.18
C LEU A 203 1.49 4.18 -14.80
N GLY A 204 2.00 4.90 -13.80
CA GLY A 204 1.49 4.84 -12.43
C GLY A 204 1.63 3.45 -11.81
N LEU A 205 2.63 2.67 -12.22
CA LEU A 205 2.91 1.33 -11.71
C LEU A 205 4.26 1.31 -11.00
N PRO A 206 4.47 0.37 -10.05
CA PRO A 206 5.78 0.13 -9.46
C PRO A 206 6.85 -0.08 -10.54
N VAL A 207 7.89 0.76 -10.52
CA VAL A 207 8.99 0.70 -11.48
C VAL A 207 10.05 -0.29 -10.99
N LEU A 208 10.53 -1.14 -11.91
CA LEU A 208 11.70 -1.99 -11.69
C LEU A 208 12.96 -1.11 -11.66
N SER A 209 13.78 -1.26 -10.63
CA SER A 209 15.11 -0.63 -10.61
C SER A 209 16.04 -1.24 -11.68
N ALA A 210 17.16 -0.58 -11.97
CA ALA A 210 18.17 -1.13 -12.87
C ALA A 210 18.65 -2.52 -12.41
N THR A 211 18.80 -2.72 -11.10
CA THR A 211 19.13 -4.03 -10.53
C THR A 211 18.01 -5.04 -10.74
N ASP A 212 16.76 -4.65 -10.51
CA ASP A 212 15.61 -5.54 -10.75
C ASP A 212 15.52 -5.95 -12.23
N SER A 213 15.93 -5.09 -13.16
CA SER A 213 15.96 -5.40 -14.58
C SER A 213 16.94 -6.53 -14.92
N VAL A 214 18.11 -6.58 -14.25
CA VAL A 214 19.08 -7.68 -14.41
C VAL A 214 18.54 -8.96 -13.77
N LEU A 215 17.94 -8.85 -12.58
CA LEU A 215 17.34 -10.00 -11.89
C LEU A 215 16.17 -10.62 -12.67
N ALA A 216 15.34 -9.77 -13.30
CA ALA A 216 14.17 -10.19 -14.08
C ALA A 216 14.50 -10.57 -15.53
N SER A 217 15.69 -10.26 -16.03
CA SER A 217 16.08 -10.56 -17.41
C SER A 217 16.21 -12.06 -17.65
N ALA A 218 15.52 -12.56 -18.68
CA ALA A 218 15.63 -13.96 -19.10
C ALA A 218 17.00 -14.30 -19.70
N THR A 219 17.71 -13.29 -20.23
CA THR A 219 19.00 -13.48 -20.91
C THR A 219 20.20 -13.35 -19.98
N SER A 220 20.00 -12.86 -18.75
CA SER A 220 21.10 -12.72 -17.80
C SER A 220 21.65 -14.07 -17.35
N THR A 221 22.95 -14.14 -17.09
CA THR A 221 23.60 -15.33 -16.53
C THR A 221 23.33 -15.47 -15.04
N ALA A 222 23.64 -16.63 -14.44
CA ALA A 222 23.54 -16.81 -13.00
C ALA A 222 24.47 -15.85 -12.23
N ASP A 223 25.69 -15.64 -12.73
CA ASP A 223 26.68 -14.76 -12.11
C ASP A 223 26.29 -13.28 -12.22
N GLU A 224 25.73 -12.85 -13.35
CA GLU A 224 25.19 -11.49 -13.49
C GLU A 224 24.07 -11.22 -12.49
N ARG A 225 23.13 -12.17 -12.32
CA ARG A 225 22.06 -12.04 -11.32
C ARG A 225 22.61 -12.03 -9.89
N ARG A 226 23.61 -12.88 -9.60
CA ARG A 226 24.28 -12.91 -8.28
C ARG A 226 24.97 -11.59 -7.97
N ASN A 227 25.78 -11.07 -8.89
CA ASN A 227 26.52 -9.83 -8.70
C ASN A 227 25.54 -8.66 -8.54
N ALA A 228 24.51 -8.58 -9.38
CA ALA A 228 23.46 -7.58 -9.25
C ALA A 228 22.75 -7.65 -7.89
N LEU A 229 22.43 -8.85 -7.40
CA LEU A 229 21.86 -9.02 -6.05
C LEU A 229 22.80 -8.50 -4.96
N GLN A 230 24.09 -8.82 -5.03
CA GLN A 230 25.10 -8.36 -4.06
C GLN A 230 25.24 -6.83 -4.10
N ASP A 231 25.33 -6.24 -5.29
CA ASP A 231 25.40 -4.78 -5.49
C ASP A 231 24.15 -4.08 -4.94
N ALA A 232 22.95 -4.67 -5.13
CA ALA A 232 21.73 -4.15 -4.52
C ALA A 232 21.79 -4.18 -2.99
N VAL A 233 22.30 -5.25 -2.39
CA VAL A 233 22.45 -5.35 -0.93
C VAL A 233 23.41 -4.29 -0.41
N PHE A 234 24.56 -4.09 -1.07
CA PHE A 234 25.51 -3.04 -0.68
C PHE A 234 24.96 -1.63 -0.88
N GLY A 235 24.21 -1.40 -1.97
CA GLY A 235 23.59 -0.11 -2.28
C GLY A 235 22.32 0.21 -1.49
N ALA A 236 21.72 -0.77 -0.79
CA ALA A 236 20.45 -0.59 -0.09
C ALA A 236 20.54 0.37 1.11
N TYR A 237 21.72 0.52 1.71
CA TYR A 237 21.90 1.43 2.85
C TYR A 237 22.31 2.83 2.38
N PRO A 238 21.45 3.87 2.53
CA PRO A 238 21.75 5.18 2.00
C PRO A 238 22.93 5.83 2.76
N PRO A 239 23.92 6.40 2.06
CA PRO A 239 25.12 6.98 2.69
C PRO A 239 24.81 8.20 3.57
N ASN A 240 23.65 8.83 3.40
CA ASN A 240 23.30 10.11 4.02
C ASN A 240 22.51 9.96 5.33
N GLY A 241 22.42 8.74 5.89
CA GLY A 241 21.65 8.51 7.13
C GLY A 241 20.14 8.72 7.00
N THR A 242 19.61 8.95 5.80
CA THR A 242 18.17 9.13 5.51
C THR A 242 17.34 7.87 5.80
N GLY A 243 17.98 6.73 6.06
CA GLY A 243 17.36 5.52 6.58
C GLY A 243 17.12 5.53 8.11
N SER A 244 17.61 6.54 8.84
CA SER A 244 17.48 6.63 10.29
C SER A 244 17.59 8.06 10.83
N GLY A 245 16.49 8.62 11.32
CA GLY A 245 16.52 9.87 12.10
C GLY A 245 16.53 11.16 11.28
N GLY A 246 16.01 11.10 10.05
CA GLY A 246 15.71 12.29 9.26
C GLY A 246 14.20 12.51 9.22
N ASN A 247 13.73 13.66 9.71
CA ASN A 247 12.33 14.11 9.65
C ASN A 247 11.84 14.37 8.20
N ALA A 248 12.56 13.90 7.20
CA ALA A 248 12.12 14.01 5.81
C ALA A 248 10.91 13.09 5.60
N PRO A 249 9.92 13.48 4.80
CA PRO A 249 8.86 12.59 4.38
C PRO A 249 9.39 11.49 3.45
N LEU A 250 8.64 10.38 3.33
CA LEU A 250 8.86 9.41 2.27
C LEU A 250 8.60 10.08 0.91
N GLN A 251 9.55 9.91 -0.02
CA GLN A 251 9.34 10.37 -1.38
C GLN A 251 8.28 9.51 -2.07
N PRO A 252 7.34 10.10 -2.85
CA PRO A 252 6.36 9.34 -3.60
C PRO A 252 7.07 8.40 -4.58
N ALA A 253 6.62 7.15 -4.63
CA ALA A 253 7.00 6.22 -5.70
C ALA A 253 6.06 6.39 -6.91
N ALA A 254 6.45 5.87 -8.07
CA ALA A 254 5.72 6.06 -9.34
C ALA A 254 4.25 5.63 -9.29
N GLU A 255 3.93 4.63 -8.46
CA GLU A 255 2.58 4.16 -8.23
C GLU A 255 1.70 5.15 -7.44
N HIS A 256 2.25 6.08 -6.66
CA HIS A 256 1.46 6.98 -5.84
C HIS A 256 0.90 8.14 -6.68
N PRO A 257 -0.40 8.47 -6.55
CA PRO A 257 -0.93 9.74 -7.03
C PRO A 257 -0.26 10.94 -6.36
N ALA A 258 -0.43 12.13 -6.94
CA ALA A 258 -0.05 13.38 -6.29
C ALA A 258 -0.81 13.55 -4.96
N ASP A 259 -0.14 14.16 -3.97
CA ASP A 259 -0.70 14.44 -2.63
C ASP A 259 -1.32 13.24 -1.91
N PHE A 260 -0.86 12.03 -2.26
CA PHE A 260 -1.32 10.78 -1.67
C PHE A 260 -0.39 10.28 -0.56
N ASP A 261 -0.93 9.42 0.31
CA ASP A 261 -0.15 8.75 1.35
C ASP A 261 0.94 7.87 0.72
N THR A 262 2.20 8.30 0.85
CA THR A 262 3.37 7.64 0.26
C THR A 262 3.78 6.35 0.96
N SER A 263 3.11 6.00 2.06
CA SER A 263 3.21 4.71 2.72
C SER A 263 2.18 3.70 2.22
N ALA A 264 1.12 4.12 1.52
CA ALA A 264 0.08 3.23 1.03
C ALA A 264 0.64 2.19 0.03
N ILE A 265 0.09 0.98 0.09
CA ILE A 265 0.59 -0.17 -0.67
C ILE A 265 -0.33 -0.39 -1.85
N PHE A 266 0.20 -0.25 -3.07
CA PHE A 266 -0.51 -0.60 -4.29
C PHE A 266 -0.74 -2.12 -4.35
N LEU A 267 -2.00 -2.55 -4.46
CA LEU A 267 -2.40 -3.96 -4.49
C LEU A 267 -2.82 -4.44 -5.88
N ALA A 268 -3.58 -3.64 -6.63
CA ALA A 268 -4.05 -4.03 -7.95
C ALA A 268 -4.51 -2.80 -8.74
N ARG A 269 -4.52 -2.95 -10.06
CA ARG A 269 -5.21 -2.01 -10.96
C ARG A 269 -6.52 -2.60 -11.43
N VAL A 270 -7.56 -1.80 -11.48
CA VAL A 270 -8.91 -2.18 -11.91
C VAL A 270 -9.27 -1.37 -13.14
N LEU A 271 -9.66 -2.06 -14.20
CA LEU A 271 -10.26 -1.47 -15.40
C LEU A 271 -11.77 -1.59 -15.28
N ILE A 272 -12.46 -0.45 -15.20
CA ILE A 272 -13.92 -0.40 -15.13
C ILE A 272 -14.44 -0.02 -16.52
N PRO A 273 -15.07 -0.93 -17.27
CA PRO A 273 -15.56 -0.67 -18.61
C PRO A 273 -16.56 0.50 -18.65
N VAL A 274 -16.38 1.40 -19.60
CA VAL A 274 -17.25 2.58 -19.79
C VAL A 274 -17.55 2.83 -21.25
N ASP A 275 -18.62 3.56 -21.51
CA ASP A 275 -18.94 4.08 -22.83
C ASP A 275 -18.12 5.34 -23.19
N ALA A 276 -18.42 5.91 -24.36
CA ALA A 276 -17.77 7.12 -24.86
C ALA A 276 -18.46 8.43 -24.40
N ALA A 277 -19.38 8.38 -23.43
CA ALA A 277 -20.03 9.58 -22.92
C ALA A 277 -19.04 10.48 -22.15
N ASN A 278 -19.44 11.73 -21.89
CA ASN A 278 -18.68 12.66 -21.07
C ASN A 278 -19.62 13.35 -20.06
N PRO A 279 -19.51 13.07 -18.74
CA PRO A 279 -18.61 12.08 -18.13
C PRO A 279 -18.95 10.65 -18.60
N PRO A 280 -17.97 9.73 -18.59
CA PRO A 280 -18.17 8.35 -19.03
C PRO A 280 -19.17 7.61 -18.14
N VAL A 281 -19.96 6.71 -18.73
CA VAL A 281 -20.93 5.88 -18.00
C VAL A 281 -20.47 4.43 -18.02
N ARG A 282 -20.59 3.74 -16.87
CA ARG A 282 -20.27 2.31 -16.76
C ARG A 282 -21.12 1.47 -17.71
N THR A 283 -20.48 0.51 -18.38
CA THR A 283 -21.21 -0.51 -19.14
C THR A 283 -21.58 -1.69 -18.22
N ALA A 284 -22.34 -2.65 -18.76
CA ALA A 284 -22.68 -3.89 -18.03
C ALA A 284 -21.52 -4.92 -17.99
N GLU A 285 -20.40 -4.62 -18.64
CA GLU A 285 -19.24 -5.52 -18.66
C GLU A 285 -18.54 -5.53 -17.28
N ALA A 286 -18.03 -6.71 -16.90
CA ALA A 286 -17.36 -6.88 -15.63
C ALA A 286 -16.00 -6.14 -15.62
N PRO A 287 -15.66 -5.45 -14.52
CA PRO A 287 -14.32 -4.90 -14.32
C PRO A 287 -13.22 -5.97 -14.39
N LEU A 288 -12.11 -5.63 -15.03
CA LEU A 288 -10.91 -6.46 -15.07
C LEU A 288 -9.93 -6.04 -13.98
N VAL A 289 -9.37 -7.00 -13.25
CA VAL A 289 -8.45 -6.74 -12.13
C VAL A 289 -7.05 -7.28 -12.43
N ASP A 290 -6.06 -6.40 -12.46
CA ASP A 290 -4.64 -6.74 -12.56
C ASP A 290 -3.98 -6.78 -11.18
N ASN A 291 -3.73 -7.99 -10.69
CA ASN A 291 -3.02 -8.22 -9.43
C ASN A 291 -1.50 -8.26 -9.56
N TYR A 292 -0.95 -8.29 -10.77
CA TYR A 292 0.44 -8.68 -10.98
C TYR A 292 1.39 -7.51 -11.18
N ALA A 293 0.87 -6.29 -11.35
CA ALA A 293 1.68 -5.07 -11.39
C ALA A 293 2.23 -4.66 -10.01
N ARG A 294 1.77 -5.29 -8.92
CA ARG A 294 2.19 -4.95 -7.55
C ARG A 294 3.56 -5.51 -7.19
N ARG A 295 4.16 -4.96 -6.13
CA ARG A 295 5.37 -5.50 -5.50
C ARG A 295 5.01 -6.73 -4.66
N PHE A 296 5.61 -7.88 -4.97
CA PHE A 296 5.56 -9.08 -4.14
C PHE A 296 6.87 -9.19 -3.37
N LEU A 297 6.78 -9.42 -2.06
CA LEU A 297 7.94 -9.57 -1.20
C LEU A 297 8.29 -11.05 -1.10
N PRO A 298 9.39 -11.52 -1.73
CA PRO A 298 9.77 -12.92 -1.64
C PRO A 298 10.16 -13.25 -0.20
N ALA A 299 9.81 -14.46 0.26
CA ALA A 299 10.38 -14.96 1.50
C ALA A 299 11.91 -15.00 1.38
N LEU A 300 12.63 -14.47 2.37
CA LEU A 300 14.11 -14.45 2.39
C LEU A 300 14.73 -15.84 2.14
N ALA A 301 14.03 -16.90 2.55
CA ALA A 301 14.43 -18.27 2.26
C ALA A 301 14.57 -18.55 0.76
N LEU A 302 13.71 -17.99 -0.10
CA LEU A 302 13.79 -18.17 -1.56
C LEU A 302 15.08 -17.60 -2.14
N LEU A 303 15.54 -16.45 -1.62
CA LEU A 303 16.79 -15.81 -2.04
C LEU A 303 18.03 -16.58 -1.59
N ALA A 304 18.00 -17.17 -0.38
CA ALA A 304 19.12 -17.96 0.13
C ALA A 304 19.45 -19.16 -0.79
N HIS A 305 18.44 -19.79 -1.39
CA HIS A 305 18.64 -20.91 -2.32
C HIS A 305 19.18 -20.47 -3.69
N ALA A 306 18.82 -19.26 -4.13
CA ALA A 306 19.30 -18.70 -5.41
C ALA A 306 20.77 -18.24 -5.34
N ALA A 307 21.28 -17.93 -4.14
CA ALA A 307 22.66 -17.48 -3.93
C ALA A 307 23.68 -18.61 -3.71
N THR A 308 23.26 -19.87 -3.54
CA THR A 308 24.12 -20.98 -3.07
C THR A 308 24.61 -21.98 -4.12
N ARG A 309 24.58 -21.67 -5.42
CA ARG A 309 25.37 -22.41 -6.43
C ARG A 309 25.93 -21.48 -7.45
#